data_AF-A0A1X7T360-F1
#
_entry.id   AF-A0A1X7T360-F1
#
_cell.length_a   1.000
_cell.length_b   1.000
_cell.length_c   1.000
_cell.angle_alpha   90.00
_cell.angle_beta   90.00
_cell.angle_gamma   90.00
#
_symmetry.space_group_name_H-M   'P 1'
#
loop_
_entity.id
_entity.type
_entity.pdbx_description
1 polymer ?
#
loop_
_entity_poly.entity_id
_entity_poly.type
_entity_poly.pdbx_seq_one_letter_code
_entity_poly.pdbx_strand_id
1 'polypeptide(L)'
;MATASIYWCLVLTGCVSLVVSAAAVHFHQIVPEAGVVPCPGDRLVLTCTTDTGSLVWEVDGMNIQLAKQGATTEKGGFLVNITNITGNTTISTATDESVPVSLDGTMIGCSDTFPGGFVYLTINVTGPPALPVNNITIEPINNSTVSINWTEQQRCIHHYDITITSNETFTEYKLVYTSSTTITSLIAGTSYIHLLLFLLILVEEKDLLHH
;
A
#
# COMPACT_ATOMS: atom_id res chain seq x y z
N MET A 1 -46.28 35.62 56.58
CA MET A 1 -46.91 34.32 56.31
C MET A 1 -46.72 34.01 54.83
N ALA A 2 -46.21 32.83 54.54
CA ALA A 2 -45.67 32.41 53.26
C ALA A 2 -46.75 32.07 52.22
N THR A 3 -46.45 32.33 50.94
CA THR A 3 -46.78 31.44 49.82
C THR A 3 -45.77 31.68 48.70
N ALA A 4 -44.73 30.84 48.63
CA ALA A 4 -43.85 30.74 47.48
C ALA A 4 -44.53 29.84 46.45
N SER A 5 -44.83 30.38 45.27
CA SER A 5 -45.31 29.60 44.13
C SER A 5 -44.12 29.13 43.30
N ILE A 6 -43.88 27.82 43.34
CA ILE A 6 -42.83 27.13 42.58
C ILE A 6 -43.34 26.99 41.14
N TYR A 7 -42.70 27.69 40.20
CA TYR A 7 -42.96 27.52 38.77
C TYR A 7 -42.11 26.35 38.26
N TRP A 8 -42.74 25.21 37.99
CA TRP A 8 -42.12 24.08 37.29
C TRP A 8 -41.93 24.45 35.81
N CYS A 9 -40.75 24.96 35.46
CA CYS A 9 -40.27 24.86 34.08
C CYS A 9 -39.70 23.45 33.89
N LEU A 10 -40.56 22.52 33.44
CA LEU A 10 -40.12 21.32 32.72
C LEU A 10 -39.43 21.79 31.44
N VAL A 11 -38.11 22.03 31.51
CA VAL A 11 -37.28 22.12 30.33
C VAL A 11 -37.14 20.70 29.82
N LEU A 12 -38.06 20.26 28.95
CA LEU A 12 -37.74 19.23 27.99
C LEU A 12 -36.66 19.80 27.07
N THR A 13 -35.40 19.72 27.48
CA THR A 13 -34.30 19.62 26.53
C THR A 13 -34.53 18.29 25.82
N GLY A 14 -35.34 18.35 24.76
CA GLY A 14 -35.31 17.33 23.74
C GLY A 14 -33.85 17.24 23.30
N CYS A 15 -33.18 16.17 23.71
CA CYS A 15 -32.13 15.60 22.90
C CYS A 15 -32.83 15.24 21.59
N VAL A 16 -32.97 16.23 20.70
CA VAL A 16 -33.02 15.96 19.28
C VAL A 16 -31.71 15.26 19.04
N SER A 17 -31.72 13.93 19.11
CA SER A 17 -30.75 13.13 18.41
C SER A 17 -30.82 13.64 16.98
N LEU A 18 -29.94 14.59 16.65
CA LEU A 18 -29.48 14.78 15.31
C LEU A 18 -29.00 13.38 14.93
N VAL A 19 -29.90 12.64 14.30
CA VAL A 19 -29.50 11.59 13.39
C VAL A 19 -28.69 12.38 12.38
N VAL A 20 -27.39 12.47 12.62
CA VAL A 20 -26.43 12.73 11.56
C VAL A 20 -26.76 11.61 10.59
N SER A 21 -27.55 11.94 9.57
CA SER A 21 -27.62 11.12 8.37
C SER A 21 -26.18 11.04 7.93
N ALA A 22 -25.50 9.97 8.32
CA ALA A 22 -24.19 9.66 7.81
C ALA A 22 -24.39 9.63 6.30
N ALA A 23 -23.85 10.64 5.62
CA ALA A 23 -23.70 10.59 4.18
C ALA A 23 -23.14 9.22 3.85
N ALA A 24 -23.76 8.51 2.91
CA ALA A 24 -23.37 7.14 2.58
C ALA A 24 -22.13 7.18 1.69
N VAL A 25 -21.03 7.72 2.22
CA VAL A 25 -19.71 7.68 1.57
C VAL A 25 -19.22 6.25 1.66
N HIS A 26 -19.25 5.55 0.54
CA HIS A 26 -18.66 4.23 0.42
C HIS A 26 -17.25 4.37 -0.14
N PHE A 27 -16.25 4.04 0.68
CA PHE A 27 -14.85 4.24 0.33
C PHE A 27 -14.06 2.96 0.55
N HIS A 28 -13.40 2.48 -0.50
CA HIS A 28 -12.61 1.25 -0.43
C HIS A 28 -11.42 1.28 -1.37
N GLN A 29 -10.42 0.48 -1.00
CA GLN A 29 -9.25 0.16 -1.80
C GLN A 29 -9.55 -1.07 -2.66
N ILE A 30 -9.33 -0.94 -3.97
CA ILE A 30 -9.41 -2.05 -4.92
C ILE A 30 -7.99 -2.49 -5.25
N VAL A 31 -7.78 -3.79 -5.11
CA VAL A 31 -6.53 -4.49 -5.42
C VAL A 31 -6.80 -5.53 -6.50
N PRO A 32 -5.79 -5.92 -7.30
CA PRO A 32 -5.96 -6.94 -8.35
C PRO A 32 -6.52 -8.26 -7.83
N GLU A 33 -6.21 -8.62 -6.58
CA GLU A 33 -6.69 -9.82 -5.91
C GLU A 33 -7.30 -9.46 -4.55
N ALA A 34 -8.58 -9.80 -4.35
CA ALA A 34 -9.33 -9.42 -3.14
C ALA A 34 -8.69 -10.01 -1.88
N GLY A 35 -8.40 -9.17 -0.89
CA GLY A 35 -7.75 -9.57 0.36
C GLY A 35 -6.23 -9.66 0.30
N VAL A 36 -5.61 -9.24 -0.81
CA VAL A 36 -4.15 -9.13 -0.96
C VAL A 36 -3.75 -7.66 -0.86
N VAL A 37 -2.68 -7.39 -0.09
CA VAL A 37 -2.07 -6.05 -0.03
C VAL A 37 -1.22 -5.86 -1.30
N PRO A 38 -1.32 -4.72 -2.02
CA PRO A 38 -0.56 -4.49 -3.25
C PRO A 38 0.95 -4.55 -2.99
N CYS A 39 1.69 -5.02 -3.99
CA CYS A 39 3.14 -4.95 -4.02
C CYS A 39 3.61 -3.57 -4.46
N PRO A 40 4.79 -3.10 -4.01
CA PRO A 40 5.41 -1.94 -4.63
C PRO A 40 5.55 -2.17 -6.14
N GLY A 41 5.18 -1.16 -6.92
CA GLY A 41 5.10 -1.23 -8.38
C GLY A 41 3.74 -1.66 -8.93
N ASP A 42 2.83 -2.20 -8.11
CA ASP A 42 1.47 -2.54 -8.55
C ASP A 42 0.63 -1.28 -8.81
N ARG A 43 -0.42 -1.44 -9.62
CA ARG A 43 -1.46 -0.43 -9.80
C ARG A 43 -2.48 -0.48 -8.65
N LEU A 44 -2.68 0.65 -7.99
CA LEU A 44 -3.64 0.83 -6.90
C LEU A 44 -4.81 1.70 -7.36
N VAL A 45 -6.04 1.23 -7.11
CA VAL A 45 -7.25 2.01 -7.41
C VAL A 45 -8.08 2.16 -6.14
N LEU A 46 -8.33 3.41 -5.76
CA LEU A 46 -9.21 3.74 -4.65
C LEU A 46 -10.52 4.24 -5.23
N THR A 47 -11.65 3.73 -4.73
CA THR A 47 -12.98 4.12 -5.22
C THR A 47 -13.77 4.76 -4.10
N CYS A 48 -14.23 5.97 -4.34
CA CYS A 48 -15.15 6.67 -3.48
C CYS A 48 -16.49 6.91 -4.19
N THR A 49 -17.57 6.58 -3.50
CA THR A 49 -18.94 6.79 -3.96
C THR A 49 -19.67 7.66 -2.95
N THR A 50 -20.31 8.73 -3.45
CA THR A 50 -21.15 9.64 -2.66
C THR A 50 -22.56 9.71 -3.24
N ASP A 51 -23.54 10.14 -2.45
CA ASP A 51 -24.96 10.21 -2.82
C ASP A 51 -25.53 11.64 -2.85
N THR A 52 -24.67 12.66 -2.76
CA THR A 52 -25.06 14.09 -2.74
C THR A 52 -24.75 14.84 -4.04
N GLY A 53 -24.07 14.20 -4.99
CA GLY A 53 -23.65 14.80 -6.26
C GLY A 53 -22.36 15.60 -6.14
N SER A 54 -21.78 15.69 -4.94
CA SER A 54 -20.49 16.32 -4.67
C SER A 54 -19.49 15.28 -4.19
N LEU A 55 -18.22 15.46 -4.54
CA LEU A 55 -17.14 14.60 -4.11
C LEU A 55 -15.84 15.41 -3.99
N VAL A 56 -15.20 15.32 -2.84
CA VAL A 56 -13.92 15.95 -2.54
C VAL A 56 -12.96 14.90 -2.03
N TRP A 57 -11.79 14.82 -2.65
CA TRP A 57 -10.68 14.02 -2.18
C TRP A 57 -9.77 14.87 -1.31
N GLU A 58 -9.23 14.28 -0.25
CA GLU A 58 -8.13 14.83 0.52
C GLU A 58 -6.90 13.94 0.34
N VAL A 59 -5.89 14.46 -0.34
CA VAL A 59 -4.62 13.76 -0.62
C VAL A 59 -3.50 14.64 -0.09
N ASP A 60 -2.69 14.11 0.83
CA ASP A 60 -1.54 14.83 1.42
C ASP A 60 -1.93 16.20 2.02
N GLY A 61 -3.05 16.24 2.75
CA GLY A 61 -3.59 17.46 3.36
C GLY A 61 -4.13 18.51 2.37
N MET A 62 -4.18 18.18 1.07
CA MET A 62 -4.72 19.04 0.02
C MET A 62 -6.05 18.50 -0.50
N ASN A 63 -6.99 19.40 -0.76
CA ASN A 63 -8.32 19.07 -1.23
C ASN A 63 -8.43 19.17 -2.75
N ILE A 64 -9.02 18.14 -3.37
CA ILE A 64 -9.27 18.07 -4.81
C ILE A 64 -10.78 17.93 -5.01
N GLN A 65 -11.40 18.95 -5.59
CA GLN A 65 -12.80 18.91 -5.97
C GLN A 65 -12.90 18.81 -7.50
N LEU A 66 -13.56 17.76 -7.96
CA LEU A 66 -13.85 17.55 -9.38
C LEU A 66 -15.32 17.89 -9.65
N ALA A 67 -15.57 18.61 -10.75
CA ALA A 67 -16.89 19.18 -11.04
C ALA A 67 -17.61 18.53 -12.24
N LYS A 68 -16.96 17.62 -12.98
CA LYS A 68 -17.51 17.03 -14.21
C LYS A 68 -17.09 15.57 -14.36
N GLN A 69 -17.98 14.75 -14.93
CA GLN A 69 -17.64 13.39 -15.34
C GLN A 69 -16.53 13.41 -16.39
N GLY A 70 -15.56 12.51 -16.26
CA GLY A 70 -14.37 12.48 -17.11
C GLY A 70 -13.38 13.61 -16.86
N ALA A 71 -13.63 14.49 -15.87
CA ALA A 71 -12.59 15.38 -15.37
C ALA A 71 -11.54 14.53 -14.65
N THR A 72 -10.28 14.82 -14.95
CA THR A 72 -9.12 14.14 -14.39
C THR A 72 -8.17 15.18 -13.82
N THR A 73 -7.59 14.90 -12.66
CA THR A 73 -6.58 15.76 -12.02
C THR A 73 -5.57 14.87 -11.31
N GLU A 74 -4.30 15.20 -11.46
CA GLU A 74 -3.20 14.51 -10.80
C GLU A 74 -2.76 15.27 -9.56
N LYS A 75 -2.58 14.56 -8.45
CA LYS A 75 -2.08 15.15 -7.20
C LYS A 75 -1.49 14.07 -6.30
N GLY A 76 -0.28 14.32 -5.78
CA GLY A 76 0.35 13.42 -4.82
C GLY A 76 0.54 12.00 -5.35
N GLY A 77 0.86 11.85 -6.64
CA GLY A 77 0.98 10.54 -7.32
C GLY A 77 -0.34 9.92 -7.77
N PHE A 78 -1.48 10.43 -7.29
CA PHE A 78 -2.79 9.92 -7.68
C PHE A 78 -3.39 10.67 -8.86
N LEU A 79 -3.81 9.91 -9.87
CA LEU A 79 -4.72 10.33 -10.92
C LEU A 79 -6.17 10.18 -10.43
N VAL A 80 -6.78 11.30 -10.05
CA VAL A 80 -8.16 11.36 -9.59
C VAL A 80 -9.08 11.64 -10.77
N ASN A 81 -10.10 10.81 -10.97
CA ASN A 81 -11.14 11.05 -11.99
C ASN A 81 -12.54 10.79 -11.44
N ILE A 82 -13.55 11.44 -12.01
CA ILE A 82 -14.96 11.04 -11.83
C ILE A 82 -15.33 10.05 -12.94
N THR A 83 -15.58 8.79 -12.57
CA THR A 83 -15.91 7.72 -13.51
C THR A 83 -17.38 7.77 -13.91
N ASN A 84 -18.27 8.06 -12.96
CA ASN A 84 -19.70 8.05 -13.19
C ASN A 84 -20.44 9.08 -12.33
N ILE A 85 -21.39 9.78 -12.93
CA ILE A 85 -22.37 10.61 -12.24
C ILE A 85 -23.74 10.11 -12.67
N THR A 86 -24.51 9.54 -11.74
CA THR A 86 -25.87 9.05 -11.99
C THR A 86 -26.82 9.69 -10.97
N GLY A 87 -27.56 10.71 -11.39
CA GLY A 87 -28.40 11.50 -10.48
C GLY A 87 -27.54 12.23 -9.45
N ASN A 88 -27.79 11.98 -8.16
CA ASN A 88 -26.96 12.49 -7.06
C ASN A 88 -25.82 11.52 -6.69
N THR A 89 -25.75 10.33 -7.29
CA THR A 89 -24.64 9.42 -7.00
C THR A 89 -23.42 9.79 -7.84
N THR A 90 -22.31 10.11 -7.19
CA THR A 90 -21.02 10.38 -7.84
C THR A 90 -20.02 9.31 -7.45
N ILE A 91 -19.42 8.67 -8.45
CA ILE A 91 -18.35 7.68 -8.27
C ILE A 91 -17.08 8.29 -8.84
N SER A 92 -16.05 8.35 -8.00
CA SER A 92 -14.73 8.82 -8.36
C SER A 92 -13.68 7.79 -7.98
N THR A 93 -12.62 7.74 -8.78
CA THR A 93 -11.46 6.88 -8.54
C THR A 93 -10.20 7.71 -8.41
N ALA A 94 -9.38 7.42 -7.41
CA ALA A 94 -8.00 7.87 -7.32
C ALA A 94 -7.08 6.69 -7.65
N THR A 95 -6.25 6.83 -8.69
CA THR A 95 -5.41 5.75 -9.21
C THR A 95 -3.94 6.13 -9.08
N ASP A 96 -3.14 5.22 -8.54
CA ASP A 96 -1.68 5.25 -8.68
C ASP A 96 -1.28 4.08 -9.59
N GLU A 97 -0.56 4.37 -10.67
CA GLU A 97 -0.17 3.37 -11.66
C GLU A 97 1.04 2.53 -11.21
N SER A 98 1.82 3.00 -10.23
CA SER A 98 2.98 2.29 -9.69
C SER A 98 3.24 2.70 -8.24
N VAL A 99 2.65 1.96 -7.30
CA VAL A 99 2.69 2.36 -5.89
C VAL A 99 4.11 2.30 -5.31
N PRO A 100 4.61 3.38 -4.69
CA PRO A 100 5.88 3.35 -3.98
C PRO A 100 5.71 2.75 -2.57
N VAL A 101 6.81 2.24 -2.00
CA VAL A 101 6.84 1.71 -0.62
C VAL A 101 6.46 2.80 0.40
N SER A 102 6.78 4.07 0.12
CA SER A 102 6.48 5.22 0.97
C SER A 102 4.98 5.49 1.13
N LEU A 103 4.12 4.88 0.30
CA LEU A 103 2.68 5.06 0.37
C LEU A 103 2.03 4.23 1.49
N ASP A 104 2.73 3.20 2.00
CA ASP A 104 2.23 2.36 3.08
C ASP A 104 1.93 3.17 4.35
N GLY A 105 0.74 3.00 4.91
CA GLY A 105 0.26 3.74 6.09
C GLY A 105 -0.24 5.16 5.79
N THR A 106 -0.17 5.63 4.54
CA THR A 106 -0.69 6.95 4.16
C THR A 106 -2.21 6.97 4.27
N MET A 107 -2.78 8.06 4.80
CA MET A 107 -4.22 8.27 4.84
C MET A 107 -4.67 9.14 3.68
N ILE A 108 -5.76 8.73 3.05
CA ILE A 108 -6.45 9.48 2.00
C ILE A 108 -7.90 9.66 2.44
N GLY A 109 -8.45 10.85 2.23
CA GLY A 109 -9.80 11.19 2.61
C GLY A 109 -10.73 11.27 1.40
N CYS A 110 -11.98 10.90 1.60
CA CYS A 110 -13.06 11.23 0.68
C CYS A 110 -14.25 11.81 1.44
N SER A 111 -14.84 12.88 0.91
CA SER A 111 -16.07 13.46 1.45
C SER A 111 -17.07 13.80 0.35
N ASP A 112 -18.33 13.80 0.71
CA ASP A 112 -19.46 14.28 -0.05
C ASP A 112 -19.84 15.74 0.31
N THR A 113 -19.17 16.32 1.31
CA THR A 113 -19.40 17.69 1.80
C THR A 113 -18.07 18.43 1.95
N PHE A 114 -18.11 19.77 1.93
CA PHE A 114 -16.93 20.60 2.15
C PHE A 114 -17.31 21.96 2.78
N PRO A 115 -16.56 22.48 3.76
CA PRO A 115 -15.38 21.86 4.40
C PRO A 115 -15.75 20.86 5.51
N GLY A 116 -15.19 19.64 5.49
CA GLY A 116 -15.35 18.62 6.53
C GLY A 116 -16.07 17.35 6.07
N GLY A 117 -16.30 16.41 6.99
CA GLY A 117 -17.03 15.16 6.67
C GLY A 117 -16.21 14.11 5.92
N PHE A 118 -14.88 14.15 6.01
CA PHE A 118 -14.01 13.17 5.35
C PHE A 118 -14.07 11.81 6.03
N VAL A 119 -14.27 10.79 5.21
CA VAL A 119 -14.02 9.39 5.54
C VAL A 119 -12.61 9.07 5.07
N TYR A 120 -11.76 8.65 6.00
CA TYR A 120 -10.37 8.30 5.68
C TYR A 120 -10.22 6.80 5.46
N LEU A 121 -9.35 6.46 4.51
CA LEU A 121 -8.85 5.12 4.28
C LEU A 121 -7.33 5.14 4.45
N THR A 122 -6.81 4.19 5.22
CA THR A 122 -5.38 3.95 5.30
C THR A 122 -4.97 3.03 4.15
N ILE A 123 -4.05 3.50 3.33
CA ILE A 123 -3.47 2.72 2.23
C ILE A 123 -2.51 1.71 2.84
N ASN A 124 -2.71 0.45 2.51
CA ASN A 124 -1.77 -0.61 2.87
C ASN A 124 -1.02 -1.02 1.60
N VAL A 125 0.32 -1.04 1.67
CA VAL A 125 1.22 -1.56 0.64
C VAL A 125 2.17 -2.56 1.30
N THR A 126 2.57 -3.60 0.59
CA THR A 126 3.52 -4.56 1.14
C THR A 126 4.84 -3.83 1.41
N GLY A 127 5.28 -3.86 2.66
CA GLY A 127 6.53 -3.23 3.08
C GLY A 127 7.77 -3.87 2.42
N PRO A 128 8.96 -3.29 2.67
CA PRO A 128 10.18 -3.82 2.11
C PRO A 128 10.45 -5.26 2.58
N PRO A 129 11.31 -5.98 1.86
CA PRO A 129 11.86 -7.25 2.26
C PRO A 129 12.25 -7.36 3.74
N ALA A 130 11.80 -8.40 4.42
CA ALA A 130 12.36 -8.79 5.71
C ALA A 130 13.75 -9.40 5.47
N LEU A 131 14.76 -8.79 6.07
CA LEU A 131 16.12 -9.29 6.11
C LEU A 131 16.49 -9.67 7.57
N PRO A 132 17.26 -10.76 7.80
CA PRO A 132 17.81 -11.68 6.80
C PRO A 132 16.80 -12.72 6.30
N VAL A 133 17.07 -13.33 5.15
CA VAL A 133 16.30 -14.48 4.66
C VAL A 133 16.45 -15.65 5.64
N ASN A 134 15.32 -16.27 5.99
CA ASN A 134 15.25 -17.28 7.03
C ASN A 134 15.31 -18.72 6.50
N ASN A 135 15.71 -19.64 7.37
CA ASN A 135 15.77 -21.09 7.13
C ASN A 135 16.60 -21.47 5.89
N ILE A 136 17.75 -20.82 5.71
CA ILE A 136 18.69 -21.17 4.66
C ILE A 136 19.26 -22.57 4.96
N THR A 137 19.06 -23.51 4.05
CA THR A 137 19.70 -24.83 4.07
C THR A 137 20.69 -24.93 2.92
N ILE A 138 21.87 -25.49 3.21
CA ILE A 138 22.94 -25.70 2.24
C ILE A 138 23.30 -27.17 2.29
N GLU A 139 23.10 -27.88 1.19
CA GLU A 139 23.35 -29.32 1.08
C GLU A 139 24.35 -29.60 -0.05
N PRO A 140 25.47 -30.28 0.22
CA PRO A 140 26.40 -30.65 -0.84
C PRO A 140 25.78 -31.70 -1.76
N ILE A 141 25.84 -31.46 -3.07
CA ILE A 141 25.48 -32.45 -4.09
C ILE A 141 26.71 -33.27 -4.47
N ASN A 142 27.85 -32.60 -4.65
CA ASN A 142 29.15 -33.22 -4.91
C ASN A 142 30.29 -32.28 -4.45
N ASN A 143 31.54 -32.60 -4.78
CA ASN A 143 32.72 -31.86 -4.33
C ASN A 143 32.84 -30.42 -4.89
N SER A 144 32.07 -30.06 -5.91
CA SER A 144 32.08 -28.74 -6.55
C SER A 144 30.69 -28.12 -6.69
N THR A 145 29.65 -28.75 -6.12
CA THR A 145 28.26 -28.32 -6.29
C THR A 145 27.50 -28.40 -4.98
N VAL A 146 26.78 -27.33 -4.64
CA VAL A 146 25.87 -27.26 -3.48
C VAL A 146 24.47 -26.86 -3.92
N SER A 147 23.48 -27.40 -3.23
CA SER A 147 22.09 -26.96 -3.26
C SER A 147 21.86 -25.97 -2.14
N ILE A 148 21.19 -24.87 -2.43
CA ILE A 148 20.83 -23.84 -1.46
C ILE A 148 19.33 -23.62 -1.55
N ASN A 149 18.64 -23.78 -0.44
CA ASN A 149 17.20 -23.55 -0.33
C ASN A 149 16.91 -22.62 0.84
N TRP A 150 15.80 -21.90 0.78
CA TRP A 150 15.34 -21.03 1.86
C TRP A 150 13.81 -20.96 1.89
N THR A 151 13.26 -20.42 2.97
CA THR A 151 11.81 -20.20 3.08
C THR A 151 11.43 -18.85 2.50
N GLU A 152 10.50 -18.83 1.55
CA GLU A 152 9.87 -17.60 1.09
C GLU A 152 8.90 -17.10 2.16
N GLN A 153 9.21 -15.95 2.76
CA GLN A 153 8.47 -15.42 3.91
C GLN A 153 7.52 -14.28 3.57
N GLN A 154 7.68 -13.67 2.41
CA GLN A 154 6.93 -12.49 2.04
C GLN A 154 6.43 -12.62 0.60
N ARG A 155 5.32 -11.94 0.34
CA ARG A 155 4.84 -11.71 -1.02
C ARG A 155 5.67 -10.58 -1.63
N CYS A 156 5.55 -10.40 -2.94
CA CYS A 156 6.21 -9.31 -3.69
C CYS A 156 7.72 -9.45 -3.87
N ILE A 157 8.26 -10.65 -3.64
CA ILE A 157 9.65 -10.94 -3.95
C ILE A 157 9.79 -11.18 -5.45
N HIS A 158 10.54 -10.33 -6.14
CA HIS A 158 10.83 -10.54 -7.56
C HIS A 158 12.01 -11.49 -7.76
N HIS A 159 13.10 -11.28 -7.02
CA HIS A 159 14.30 -12.09 -7.11
C HIS A 159 15.15 -12.03 -5.84
N TYR A 160 16.09 -12.96 -5.78
CA TYR A 160 17.09 -13.14 -4.76
C TYR A 160 18.49 -12.97 -5.39
N ASP A 161 19.30 -12.12 -4.77
CA ASP A 161 20.68 -11.90 -5.13
C ASP A 161 21.58 -12.73 -4.21
N ILE A 162 22.19 -13.77 -4.75
CA ILE A 162 23.10 -14.65 -4.02
C ILE A 162 24.53 -14.21 -4.32
N THR A 163 25.26 -13.86 -3.26
CA THR A 163 26.71 -13.63 -3.33
C THR A 163 27.45 -14.66 -2.50
N ILE A 164 28.43 -15.31 -3.12
CA ILE A 164 29.25 -16.36 -2.50
C ILE A 164 30.69 -15.90 -2.52
N THR A 165 31.29 -15.81 -1.34
CA THR A 165 32.68 -15.38 -1.20
C THR A 165 33.51 -16.42 -0.45
N SER A 166 34.68 -16.74 -1.00
CA SER A 166 35.77 -17.35 -0.24
C SER A 166 36.71 -16.26 0.27
N ASN A 167 37.52 -16.57 1.28
CA ASN A 167 38.49 -15.63 1.85
C ASN A 167 39.53 -15.20 0.80
N GLU A 168 39.18 -14.17 0.01
CA GLU A 168 40.03 -13.32 -0.83
C GLU A 168 40.27 -13.70 -2.32
N THR A 169 39.68 -14.77 -2.86
CA THR A 169 39.97 -15.17 -4.29
C THR A 169 38.77 -15.52 -5.15
N PHE A 170 37.63 -15.86 -4.56
CA PHE A 170 36.44 -16.27 -5.30
C PHE A 170 35.25 -15.44 -4.86
N THR A 171 34.62 -14.75 -5.80
CA THR A 171 33.32 -14.10 -5.62
C THR A 171 32.45 -14.50 -6.79
N GLU A 172 31.32 -15.14 -6.50
CA GLU A 172 30.31 -15.46 -7.50
C GLU A 172 29.02 -14.74 -7.13
N TYR A 173 28.39 -14.16 -8.14
CA TYR A 173 27.08 -13.54 -8.03
C TYR A 173 26.08 -14.33 -8.87
N LYS A 174 24.90 -14.56 -8.31
CA LYS A 174 23.82 -15.26 -9.00
C LYS A 174 22.47 -14.63 -8.66
N LEU A 175 21.73 -14.29 -9.69
CA LEU A 175 20.34 -13.85 -9.59
C LEU A 175 19.40 -15.06 -9.73
N VAL A 176 18.47 -15.21 -8.78
CA VAL A 176 17.53 -16.35 -8.73
C VAL A 176 16.10 -15.85 -8.46
N TYR A 177 15.12 -16.42 -9.17
CA TYR A 177 13.70 -16.02 -9.10
C TYR A 177 12.84 -16.97 -8.25
N THR A 178 13.46 -17.94 -7.58
CA THR A 178 12.82 -19.01 -6.81
C THR A 178 13.53 -19.21 -5.48
N SER A 179 12.86 -19.78 -4.48
CA SER A 179 13.41 -20.01 -3.13
C SER A 179 14.43 -21.15 -3.03
N SER A 180 15.06 -21.50 -4.15
CA SER A 180 16.00 -22.61 -4.30
C SER A 180 16.94 -22.37 -5.47
N THR A 181 18.20 -22.75 -5.33
CA THR A 181 19.14 -22.78 -6.45
C THR A 181 20.28 -23.79 -6.24
N THR A 182 20.99 -24.10 -7.31
CA THR A 182 22.26 -24.83 -7.27
C THR A 182 23.42 -23.93 -7.63
N ILE A 183 24.52 -24.06 -6.89
CA ILE A 183 25.78 -23.37 -7.17
C ILE A 183 26.78 -24.43 -7.60
N THR A 184 27.40 -24.19 -8.75
CA THR A 184 28.35 -25.11 -9.39
C THR A 184 29.75 -24.52 -9.38
N SER A 185 30.75 -25.32 -9.76
CA SER A 185 32.14 -24.86 -9.93
C SER A 185 32.82 -24.39 -8.64
N LEU A 186 32.37 -24.87 -7.49
CA LEU A 186 33.04 -24.65 -6.21
C LEU A 186 34.37 -25.42 -6.14
N ILE A 187 35.35 -24.85 -5.46
CA ILE A 187 36.69 -25.40 -5.31
C ILE A 187 36.70 -26.30 -4.07
N ALA A 188 36.83 -27.60 -4.28
CA ALA A 188 36.90 -28.59 -3.20
C ALA A 188 38.01 -28.24 -2.19
N GLY A 189 37.70 -28.30 -0.90
CA GLY A 189 38.62 -27.95 0.19
C GLY A 189 38.71 -26.44 0.50
N THR A 190 37.93 -25.60 -0.18
CA THR A 190 37.84 -24.16 0.11
C THR A 190 36.74 -23.88 1.15
N SER A 191 37.04 -23.03 2.13
CA SER A 191 36.04 -22.52 3.07
C SER A 191 35.38 -21.26 2.49
N TYR A 192 34.05 -21.29 2.36
CA TYR A 192 33.23 -20.16 1.94
C TYR A 192 32.65 -19.49 3.18
N ILE A 193 32.88 -18.19 3.35
CA ILE A 193 32.69 -17.51 4.64
C ILE A 193 31.41 -16.67 4.68
N HIS A 194 30.95 -16.14 3.54
CA HIS A 194 29.72 -15.33 3.51
C HIS A 194 28.82 -15.74 2.35
N LEU A 195 27.58 -16.12 2.71
CA LEU A 195 26.44 -16.15 1.80
C LEU A 195 25.56 -14.93 2.15
N LEU A 196 25.56 -13.93 1.27
CA LEU A 196 24.66 -12.77 1.39
C LEU A 196 23.51 -12.96 0.41
N LEU A 197 22.29 -13.00 0.94
CA LEU A 197 21.07 -13.06 0.16
C LEU A 197 20.35 -11.71 0.30
N PHE A 198 20.44 -10.88 -0.74
CA PHE A 198 19.65 -9.66 -0.80
C PHE A 198 18.34 -9.93 -1.53
N LEU A 199 17.30 -9.21 -1.09
CA LEU A 199 15.97 -9.28 -1.65
C LEU A 199 15.71 -7.93 -2.32
N LEU A 200 15.41 -7.94 -3.62
CA LEU A 200 15.04 -6.71 -4.32
C LEU A 200 13.55 -6.76 -4.64
N ILE A 201 12.82 -5.76 -4.13
CA ILE A 201 11.53 -5.39 -4.68
C ILE A 201 11.80 -4.38 -5.79
N LEU A 202 11.24 -4.60 -6.97
CA LEU A 202 11.23 -3.59 -8.02
C LEU A 202 10.41 -2.40 -7.53
N VAL A 203 11.09 -1.36 -7.05
CA VAL A 203 10.55 -0.01 -7.08
C VAL A 203 10.92 0.51 -8.46
N GLU A 204 9.95 0.65 -9.35
CA GLU A 204 10.16 1.37 -10.62
C GLU A 204 10.31 2.86 -10.28
N GLU A 205 11.50 3.27 -9.83
CA GLU A 205 11.83 4.67 -9.56
C GLU A 205 11.96 5.38 -10.93
N LYS A 206 10.88 6.01 -11.37
CA LYS A 206 10.86 6.78 -12.63
C LYS A 206 11.55 8.16 -12.56
N ASP A 207 12.25 8.49 -11.47
CA ASP A 207 12.77 9.85 -11.26
C ASP A 207 14.31 9.96 -11.16
N LEU A 208 15.06 9.20 -11.96
CA LEU A 208 16.51 9.39 -12.11
C LEU A 208 16.96 9.38 -13.58
N LEU A 209 16.35 10.23 -14.40
CA LEU A 209 16.89 10.58 -15.74
C LEU A 209 16.46 11.99 -16.17
N HIS A 210 16.72 12.98 -15.32
CA HIS A 210 16.94 14.36 -15.77
C HIS A 210 18.11 14.98 -15.00
N HIS A 211 19.30 14.79 -15.55
CA HIS A 211 20.38 15.75 -15.42
C HIS A 211 21.23 15.80 -16.70
#